data_AF-A0A3M2GDT5-F1
#
_entry.id   AF-A0A3M2GDT5-F1
#
_cell.length_a   1.000
_cell.length_b   1.000
_cell.length_c   1.000
_cell.angle_alpha   90.00
_cell.angle_beta   90.00
_cell.angle_gamma   90.00
#
_symmetry.space_group_name_H-M   'P 1'
#
loop_
_entity.id
_entity.type
_entity.pdbx_description
1 polymer ?
#
loop_
_entity_poly.entity_id
_entity_poly.type
_entity_poly.pdbx_seq_one_letter_code
_entity_poly.pdbx_strand_id
1 'polypeptide(L)'
;MWKHFIFPNRLRRHYMATHFIIGIAGGTGAGKTTLANTLIQHIGAQNANLICHDSYYKDLSHLPQSERDRTNYDHPDAFDNDLLSEHLRLLQNG
;
A
#
# COMPACT_ATOMS: atom_id res chain seq x y z
N MET A 1 44.37 -4.47 -15.89
CA MET A 1 44.15 -5.93 -15.91
C MET A 1 42.69 -6.18 -15.52
N TRP A 2 41.83 -6.40 -16.51
CA TRP A 2 40.37 -6.49 -16.35
C TRP A 2 39.96 -7.94 -16.08
N LYS A 3 39.23 -8.22 -15.00
CA LYS A 3 38.61 -9.54 -14.77
C LYS A 3 37.19 -9.52 -15.35
N HIS A 4 37.00 -10.23 -16.46
CA HIS A 4 35.69 -10.53 -17.02
C HIS A 4 34.93 -11.48 -16.08
N PHE A 5 33.75 -11.08 -15.61
CA PHE A 5 32.75 -12.03 -15.11
C PHE A 5 31.72 -12.26 -16.21
N ILE A 6 31.79 -13.43 -16.83
CA ILE A 6 30.74 -13.96 -17.70
C ILE A 6 29.76 -14.66 -16.77
N PHE A 7 28.57 -14.09 -16.57
CA PHE A 7 27.45 -14.84 -16.02
C PHE A 7 26.71 -15.50 -17.19
N PRO A 8 26.64 -16.83 -17.26
CA PRO A 8 25.87 -17.50 -18.30
C PRO A 8 24.38 -17.19 -18.11
N ASN A 9 23.77 -16.91 -19.25
CA ASN A 9 22.37 -16.56 -19.45
C ASN A 9 21.43 -17.69 -18.99
N ARG A 10 20.13 -17.37 -18.90
CA ARG A 10 18.96 -18.26 -18.90
C ARG A 10 18.35 -18.58 -17.53
N LEU A 11 17.48 -17.67 -17.08
CA LEU A 11 16.07 -17.94 -16.76
C LEU A 11 15.31 -16.60 -16.85
N ARG A 12 14.91 -16.20 -18.07
CA ARG A 12 13.78 -15.27 -18.23
C ARG A 12 12.51 -16.05 -17.85
N ARG A 13 12.33 -16.24 -16.55
CA ARG A 13 11.06 -16.63 -15.97
C ARG A 13 10.07 -15.59 -16.49
N HIS A 14 9.09 -16.02 -17.28
CA HIS A 14 7.93 -15.20 -17.57
C HIS A 14 7.28 -14.92 -16.21
N TYR A 15 7.72 -13.86 -15.55
CA TYR A 15 6.88 -13.19 -14.58
C TYR A 15 5.73 -12.65 -15.42
N MET A 16 4.62 -13.38 -15.43
CA MET A 16 3.34 -12.69 -15.50
C MET A 16 3.46 -11.54 -14.51
N ALA A 17 3.18 -10.31 -14.95
CA ALA A 17 3.35 -9.11 -14.14
C ALA A 17 2.46 -9.21 -12.89
N THR A 18 2.98 -9.86 -11.85
CA THR A 18 2.28 -10.04 -10.59
C THR A 18 2.48 -8.76 -9.82
N HIS A 19 1.43 -7.96 -9.71
CA HIS A 19 1.40 -6.81 -8.81
C HIS A 19 1.73 -7.30 -7.39
N PHE A 20 2.78 -6.73 -6.80
CA PHE A 20 3.22 -7.09 -5.46
C PHE A 20 2.72 -6.03 -4.47
N ILE A 21 2.01 -6.48 -3.43
CA ILE A 21 1.48 -5.59 -2.39
C ILE A 21 2.34 -5.72 -1.14
N ILE A 22 2.78 -4.58 -0.60
CA ILE A 22 3.53 -4.49 0.65
C ILE A 22 2.68 -3.74 1.68
N GLY A 23 2.28 -4.41 2.75
CA GLY A 23 1.63 -3.78 3.90
C GLY A 23 2.67 -3.23 4.88
N ILE A 24 2.52 -1.97 5.30
CA ILE A 24 3.36 -1.32 6.31
C ILE A 24 2.49 -0.97 7.52
N ALA A 25 2.62 -1.75 8.60
CA ALA A 25 1.84 -1.58 9.83
C ALA A 25 2.73 -1.14 11.02
N GLY A 26 2.11 -0.56 12.05
CA GLY A 26 2.79 -0.07 13.25
C GLY A 26 2.07 1.10 13.91
N GLY A 27 2.45 1.46 15.14
CA GLY A 27 1.85 2.57 15.89
C GLY A 27 2.07 3.94 15.25
N THR A 28 1.32 4.95 15.71
CA THR A 28 1.55 6.36 15.36
C THR A 28 2.97 6.77 15.73
N GLY A 29 3.66 7.50 14.84
CA GLY A 29 5.05 7.91 15.05
C GLY A 29 6.12 6.84 14.78
N ALA A 30 5.75 5.59 14.45
CA ALA A 30 6.72 4.52 14.18
C ALA A 30 7.50 4.65 12.85
N GLY A 31 7.27 5.72 12.07
CA GLY A 31 7.99 5.98 10.82
C GLY A 31 7.45 5.28 9.57
N LYS A 32 6.21 4.74 9.60
CA LYS A 32 5.57 4.04 8.47
C LYS A 32 5.60 4.87 7.17
N THR A 33 5.20 6.13 7.25
CA THR A 33 5.18 7.06 6.10
C THR A 33 6.58 7.31 5.57
N THR A 34 7.57 7.45 6.45
CA THR A 34 8.98 7.62 6.06
C THR A 34 9.49 6.39 5.31
N LEU A 35 9.21 5.18 5.83
CA LEU A 35 9.59 3.93 5.16
C LEU A 35 8.91 3.78 3.79
N ALA A 36 7.59 4.03 3.71
CA ALA A 36 6.83 3.96 2.46
C ALA A 36 7.40 4.89 1.39
N ASN A 37 7.64 6.16 1.75
CA ASN A 37 8.22 7.15 0.84
C ASN A 37 9.63 6.78 0.41
N THR A 38 10.45 6.24 1.32
CA THR A 38 11.81 5.79 1.01
C THR A 38 11.78 4.63 0.01
N LEU A 39 10.88 3.66 0.19
CA LEU A 39 10.71 2.55 -0.74
C LEU A 39 10.31 3.03 -2.15
N ILE A 40 9.35 3.96 -2.24
CA ILE A 40 8.91 4.53 -3.53
C ILE A 40 10.05 5.27 -4.22
N GLN A 41 10.86 6.04 -3.48
CA GLN A 41 12.03 6.71 -4.02
C GLN A 41 13.07 5.74 -4.59
N HIS A 42 13.28 4.59 -3.94
CA HIS A 42 14.23 3.58 -4.40
C HIS A 42 13.70 2.74 -5.56
N ILE A 43 12.41 2.42 -5.59
CA ILE A 43 11.76 1.64 -6.66
C ILE A 43 11.48 2.50 -7.92
N GLY A 44 11.30 3.80 -7.72
CA GLY A 44 10.90 4.77 -8.72
C GLY A 44 9.38 4.92 -8.80
N ALA A 45 8.90 6.17 -8.83
CA ALA A 45 7.48 6.51 -8.78
C ALA A 45 6.63 5.95 -9.94
N GLN A 46 7.25 5.55 -11.05
CA GLN A 46 6.57 4.92 -12.20
C GLN A 46 6.23 3.44 -11.95
N ASN A 47 6.87 2.81 -10.96
CA ASN A 47 6.79 1.38 -10.70
C ASN A 47 6.12 1.04 -9.36
N ALA A 48 5.71 2.06 -8.57
CA ALA A 48 5.14 1.88 -7.25
C ALA A 48 4.01 2.90 -7.00
N ASN A 49 2.91 2.42 -6.45
CA ASN A 49 1.79 3.24 -6.00
C ASN A 49 1.68 3.14 -4.46
N LEU A 50 1.35 4.27 -3.82
CA LEU A 50 1.08 4.32 -2.39
C LEU A 50 -0.41 4.40 -2.13
N ILE A 51 -0.93 3.49 -1.32
CA ILE A 51 -2.30 3.52 -0.82
C ILE A 51 -2.23 3.73 0.69
N CYS A 52 -2.85 4.82 1.16
CA CYS A 52 -2.96 5.09 2.59
C CYS A 52 -4.19 4.37 3.16
N HIS A 53 -4.03 3.57 4.22
CA HIS A 53 -5.16 2.91 4.89
C HIS A 53 -6.12 3.94 5.50
N ASP A 54 -5.60 5.08 5.98
CA ASP A 54 -6.39 6.19 6.51
C ASP A 54 -7.35 6.81 5.48
N SER A 55 -7.16 6.57 4.17
CA SER A 55 -8.12 6.98 3.14
C SER A 55 -9.40 6.15 3.14
N TYR A 56 -9.44 5.05 3.90
CA TYR A 56 -10.54 4.10 3.95
C TYR A 56 -11.33 4.21 5.26
N TYR A 57 -11.39 5.38 5.88
CA TYR A 57 -12.42 5.63 6.91
C TYR A 57 -13.81 5.52 6.29
N LYS A 58 -14.74 4.90 7.02
CA LYS A 58 -16.14 4.83 6.61
C LYS A 58 -16.69 6.24 6.40
N ASP A 59 -17.46 6.41 5.32
CA ASP A 59 -18.12 7.69 5.08
C ASP A 59 -19.30 7.88 6.04
N LEU A 60 -19.16 8.87 6.92
CA LEU A 60 -20.17 9.27 7.89
C LEU A 60 -20.88 10.57 7.51
N SER A 61 -20.71 11.04 6.27
CA SER A 61 -21.36 12.26 5.76
C SER A 61 -22.89 12.22 5.87
N HIS A 62 -23.46 11.02 5.90
CA HIS A 62 -24.89 10.78 6.10
C HIS A 62 -25.36 11.04 7.56
N LEU A 63 -24.44 11.10 8.53
CA LEU A 63 -24.77 11.32 9.94
C LEU A 63 -24.76 12.82 10.32
N PRO A 64 -25.61 13.23 11.28
CA PRO A 64 -25.53 14.54 11.90
C PRO A 64 -24.14 14.82 12.47
N GLN A 65 -23.72 16.09 12.48
CA GLN A 65 -22.40 16.50 13.00
C GLN A 65 -22.16 16.01 14.43
N SER A 66 -23.18 16.08 15.29
CA SER A 66 -23.11 15.63 16.69
C SER A 66 -22.79 14.15 16.86
N GLU A 67 -23.12 13.32 15.88
CA GLU A 67 -22.81 11.88 15.88
C GLU A 67 -21.42 11.62 15.30
N ARG A 68 -21.04 12.37 14.25
CA ARG A 68 -19.68 12.34 13.70
C ARG A 68 -18.62 12.69 14.75
N ASP A 69 -18.88 13.70 15.57
CA ASP A 69 -17.96 14.14 16.63
C ASP A 69 -17.79 13.11 17.76
N ARG A 70 -18.73 12.17 17.89
CA ARG A 70 -18.67 11.08 18.89
C ARG A 70 -17.99 9.82 18.35
N THR A 71 -17.61 9.81 17.08
CA THR A 71 -17.04 8.62 16.46
C THR A 71 -15.58 8.43 16.88
N ASN A 72 -15.26 7.21 17.31
CA ASN A 72 -13.89 6.82 17.60
C ASN A 72 -13.21 6.30 16.33
N TYR A 73 -12.38 7.15 15.70
CA TYR A 73 -11.64 6.81 14.49
C TYR A 73 -10.47 5.84 14.74
N ASP A 74 -10.04 5.65 15.99
CA ASP A 74 -8.99 4.68 16.32
C ASP A 74 -9.53 3.24 16.44
N HIS A 75 -10.85 3.04 16.33
CA HIS A 75 -11.45 1.71 16.40
C HIS A 75 -11.28 0.96 15.07
N PRO A 76 -10.97 -0.35 15.07
CA PRO A 76 -10.86 -1.15 13.85
C PRO A 76 -12.10 -1.06 12.93
N ASP A 77 -13.29 -0.90 13.53
CA ASP A 77 -14.55 -0.78 12.78
C ASP A 77 -14.77 0.57 12.10
N ALA A 78 -13.93 1.57 12.38
CA ALA A 78 -13.99 2.87 11.71
C ALA A 78 -13.52 2.77 10.24
N PHE A 79 -12.82 1.70 9.87
CA PHE A 79 -12.31 1.47 8.53
C PHE A 79 -13.26 0.63 7.68
N ASP A 80 -13.35 0.96 6.40
CA ASP A 80 -14.01 0.17 5.36
C ASP A 80 -13.02 -0.84 4.76
N ASN A 81 -12.79 -1.92 5.50
CA ASN A 81 -11.85 -2.97 5.10
C ASN A 81 -12.35 -3.79 3.90
N ASP A 82 -13.66 -3.84 3.69
CA ASP A 82 -14.25 -4.53 2.54
C ASP A 82 -13.94 -3.77 1.25
N LEU A 83 -14.14 -2.44 1.25
CA LEU A 83 -13.78 -1.57 0.13
C LEU A 83 -12.27 -1.60 -0.16
N LEU A 84 -11.43 -1.52 0.89
CA LEU A 84 -9.99 -1.67 0.71
C LEU A 84 -9.65 -3.01 0.05
N SER A 85 -10.21 -4.10 0.56
CA SER A 85 -9.95 -5.44 0.04
C SER A 85 -10.39 -5.57 -1.42
N GLU A 86 -11.52 -4.94 -1.79
CA GLU A 86 -11.98 -4.88 -3.17
C GLU A 86 -10.99 -4.14 -4.07
N HIS A 87 -10.57 -2.92 -3.68
CA HIS A 87 -9.61 -2.14 -4.45
C HIS A 87 -8.26 -2.86 -4.61
N LEU A 88 -7.76 -3.52 -3.56
CA LEU A 88 -6.52 -4.29 -3.64
C LEU A 88 -6.65 -5.48 -4.60
N ARG A 89 -7.81 -6.17 -4.63
CA ARG A 89 -8.07 -7.26 -5.58
C ARG A 89 -8.15 -6.75 -7.02
N LEU A 90 -8.81 -5.62 -7.26
CA LEU A 90 -8.88 -4.99 -8.59
C LEU A 90 -7.46 -4.64 -9.08
N LEU A 91 -6.65 -4.00 -8.24
CA LEU A 91 -5.27 -3.67 -8.58
C LEU A 91 -4.39 -4.90 -8.85
N GLN A 92 -4.65 -6.03 -8.17
CA GLN A 92 -3.92 -7.27 -8.46
C GLN A 92 -4.27 -7.87 -9.83
N ASN A 93 -5.52 -7.72 -10.25
CA ASN A 93 -6.05 -8.36 -11.46
C ASN A 93 -5.87 -7.53 -12.74
N GLY A 94 -5.48 -6.26 -12.63
CA GLY A 94 -5.31 -5.33 -13.76
C GLY A 94 -6.64 -4.86 -14.33
#